data_AF-A0A3E0I684-F1
#
_entry.id   AF-A0A3E0I684-F1
#
_cell.length_a   1.000
_cell.length_b   1.000
_cell.length_c   1.000
_cell.angle_alpha   90.00
_cell.angle_beta   90.00
_cell.angle_gamma   90.00
#
_symmetry.space_group_name_H-M   'P 1'
#
loop_
_entity.id
_entity.type
_entity.pdbx_description
1 polymer ?
#
loop_
_entity_poly.entity_id
_entity_poly.type
_entity_poly.pdbx_seq_one_letter_code
_entity_poly.pdbx_strand_id
1 'polypeptide(L)'
;MLPTVRRPGTVMAALIATLVSVVAGVATAITVYTGGTDMVKSLLSDPDVLAKLGLSADEMDAAKSLGGDDLFKPVLDAAYGSLATRATFALVLAVVLLLGGVFALNAARWARILVTVAGVVAIGLQLRVVTDLATSPMKLFGLLIIASTLIAVVLWWLPANGRYAKARKAVQA
;
A
#
# COMPACT_ATOMS: atom_id res chain seq x y z
N MET A 1 -5.48 39.24 -19.80
CA MET A 1 -5.83 37.89 -19.28
C MET A 1 -4.64 36.99 -19.57
N LEU A 2 -3.96 36.46 -18.55
CA LEU A 2 -2.88 35.49 -18.76
C LEU A 2 -3.47 34.22 -19.39
N PRO A 3 -2.82 33.63 -20.41
CA PRO A 3 -3.33 32.42 -21.05
C PRO A 3 -3.44 31.27 -20.04
N THR A 4 -4.65 30.75 -19.83
CA THR A 4 -4.90 29.60 -18.96
C THR A 4 -4.40 28.32 -19.62
N VAL A 5 -3.31 27.74 -19.10
CA VAL A 5 -2.78 26.47 -19.59
C VAL A 5 -3.74 25.33 -19.20
N ARG A 6 -4.37 24.69 -20.19
CA ARG A 6 -5.30 23.57 -19.97
C ARG A 6 -4.55 22.35 -19.43
N ARG A 7 -5.06 21.77 -18.33
CA ARG A 7 -4.53 20.53 -17.75
C ARG A 7 -4.85 19.34 -18.67
N PRO A 8 -3.88 18.48 -19.02
CA PRO A 8 -4.16 17.29 -19.79
C PRO A 8 -4.86 16.24 -18.93
N GLY A 9 -5.77 15.47 -19.52
CA GLY A 9 -6.54 14.42 -18.82
C GLY A 9 -5.65 13.36 -18.17
N THR A 10 -4.45 13.13 -18.70
CA THR A 10 -3.43 12.23 -18.15
C THR A 10 -2.95 12.62 -16.75
N VAL A 11 -2.98 13.90 -16.37
CA VAL A 11 -2.68 14.32 -14.99
C VAL A 11 -3.80 13.89 -14.02
N MET A 12 -5.06 14.00 -14.44
CA MET A 12 -6.19 13.54 -13.61
C MET A 12 -6.22 12.03 -13.51
N ALA A 13 -5.99 11.32 -14.61
CA ALA A 13 -5.89 9.86 -14.58
C ALA A 13 -4.76 9.39 -13.65
N ALA A 14 -3.59 10.03 -13.70
CA ALA A 14 -2.47 9.72 -12.80
C ALA A 14 -2.83 9.97 -11.32
N LEU A 15 -3.52 11.08 -11.03
CA LEU A 15 -4.00 11.39 -9.68
C LEU A 15 -5.01 10.35 -9.19
N ILE A 16 -6.00 9.99 -10.00
CA ILE A 16 -7.01 8.98 -9.63
C ILE A 16 -6.35 7.64 -9.34
N ALA A 17 -5.43 7.19 -10.20
CA ALA A 17 -4.66 5.97 -9.97
C ALA A 17 -3.85 6.04 -8.66
N THR A 18 -3.23 7.20 -8.38
CA THR A 18 -2.53 7.43 -7.10
C THR A 18 -3.51 7.34 -5.92
N LEU A 19 -4.70 7.94 -6.02
CA LEU A 19 -5.71 7.91 -4.97
C LEU A 19 -6.24 6.50 -4.69
N VAL A 20 -6.40 5.66 -5.71
CA VAL A 20 -6.78 4.25 -5.53
C VAL A 20 -5.74 3.52 -4.66
N SER A 21 -4.46 3.74 -4.94
CA SER A 21 -3.35 3.20 -4.13
C SER A 21 -3.40 3.70 -2.69
N VAL A 22 -3.61 5.01 -2.51
CA VAL A 22 -3.72 5.64 -1.18
C VAL A 22 -4.87 5.05 -0.38
N VAL A 23 -6.06 4.94 -0.98
CA VAL A 23 -7.25 4.39 -0.31
C VAL A 23 -7.02 2.92 0.10
N ALA A 24 -6.43 2.10 -0.77
CA ALA A 24 -6.11 0.72 -0.42
C ALA A 24 -5.04 0.62 0.69
N GLY A 25 -4.03 1.49 0.68
CA GLY A 25 -3.03 1.55 1.75
C GLY A 25 -3.64 1.92 3.10
N VAL A 26 -4.53 2.91 3.12
CA VAL A 26 -5.27 3.31 4.33
C VAL A 26 -6.21 2.19 4.78
N ALA A 27 -6.97 1.58 3.87
CA ALA A 27 -7.87 0.47 4.18
C ALA A 27 -7.11 -0.73 4.80
N THR A 28 -5.95 -1.07 4.24
CA THR A 28 -5.06 -2.11 4.78
C THR A 28 -4.64 -1.78 6.21
N ALA A 29 -4.22 -0.53 6.47
CA ALA A 29 -3.82 -0.11 7.80
C ALA A 29 -4.97 -0.18 8.80
N ILE A 30 -6.16 0.29 8.41
CA ILE A 30 -7.37 0.19 9.23
C ILE A 30 -7.65 -1.28 9.58
N THR A 31 -7.70 -2.18 8.59
CA THR A 31 -7.98 -3.60 8.83
C THR A 31 -7.00 -4.23 9.82
N VAL A 32 -5.71 -3.93 9.71
CA VAL A 32 -4.69 -4.47 10.61
C VAL A 32 -4.84 -3.90 12.03
N TYR A 33 -5.01 -2.59 12.18
CA TYR A 33 -5.12 -1.98 13.50
C TYR A 33 -6.44 -2.30 14.21
N THR A 34 -7.55 -2.37 13.48
CA THR A 34 -8.84 -2.74 14.07
C THR A 34 -8.93 -4.24 14.37
N GLY A 35 -8.25 -5.08 13.57
CA GLY A 35 -8.26 -6.53 13.75
C GLY A 35 -7.38 -7.03 14.88
N GLY A 36 -6.32 -6.30 15.23
CA GLY A 36 -5.47 -6.63 16.38
C GLY A 36 -4.89 -8.05 16.34
N THR A 37 -4.73 -8.66 17.51
CA THR A 37 -4.30 -10.06 17.67
C THR A 37 -5.36 -11.06 17.18
N ASP A 38 -6.63 -10.68 17.13
CA ASP A 38 -7.71 -11.55 16.66
C ASP A 38 -7.61 -11.80 15.15
N MET A 39 -7.08 -10.84 14.40
CA MET A 39 -6.76 -11.06 12.99
C MET A 39 -5.68 -12.14 12.80
N VAL A 40 -4.67 -12.18 13.69
CA VAL A 40 -3.64 -13.23 13.67
C VAL A 40 -4.25 -14.58 14.03
N LYS A 41 -5.14 -14.64 15.02
CA LYS A 41 -5.88 -15.86 15.36
C LYS A 41 -6.69 -16.37 14.17
N SER A 42 -7.40 -15.49 13.45
CA SER A 42 -8.16 -15.87 12.26
C SER A 42 -7.28 -16.35 11.10
N LEU A 43 -6.07 -15.80 10.96
CA LEU A 43 -5.08 -16.26 9.98
C LEU A 43 -4.59 -17.66 10.32
N LEU A 44 -4.34 -17.92 11.60
CA LEU A 44 -3.92 -19.23 12.09
C LEU A 44 -5.03 -20.29 12.05
N SER A 45 -6.29 -19.89 11.86
CA SER A 45 -7.39 -20.81 11.57
C SER A 45 -7.46 -21.25 10.11
N ASP A 46 -6.69 -20.62 9.22
CA ASP A 46 -6.63 -20.98 7.80
C ASP A 46 -5.58 -22.11 7.58
N PRO A 47 -5.98 -23.28 7.06
CA PRO A 47 -5.09 -24.42 6.82
C PRO A 47 -3.90 -24.08 5.91
N ASP A 48 -4.09 -23.18 4.93
CA ASP A 48 -3.04 -22.79 3.99
C ASP A 48 -1.96 -21.93 4.68
N VAL A 49 -2.36 -21.16 5.69
CA VAL A 49 -1.45 -20.36 6.52
C VAL A 49 -0.66 -21.26 7.47
N LEU A 50 -1.32 -22.24 8.08
CA LEU A 50 -0.70 -23.25 8.92
C LEU A 50 0.35 -24.07 8.16
N ALA A 51 0.02 -24.53 6.95
CA ALA A 51 0.95 -25.25 6.08
C ALA A 51 2.20 -24.41 5.72
N LYS A 52 2.04 -23.10 5.48
CA LYS A 52 3.16 -22.17 5.24
C LYS A 52 4.04 -21.93 6.46
N LEU A 53 3.49 -22.10 7.66
CA LEU A 53 4.23 -22.01 8.92
C LEU A 53 4.85 -23.34 9.35
N GLY A 54 4.57 -24.44 8.63
CA GLY A 54 5.03 -25.78 8.99
C GLY A 54 4.33 -26.34 10.24
N LEU A 55 3.13 -25.84 10.55
CA LEU A 55 2.33 -26.28 11.69
C LEU A 55 1.09 -27.02 11.20
N SER A 56 0.73 -28.12 11.86
CA SER A 56 -0.55 -28.80 11.68
C SER A 56 -1.64 -28.17 12.56
N ALA A 57 -2.91 -28.32 12.15
CA ALA A 57 -4.04 -27.88 12.97
C ALA A 57 -4.05 -28.56 14.35
N ASP A 58 -3.66 -29.82 14.41
CA ASP A 58 -3.60 -30.63 15.63
C ASP A 58 -2.52 -30.12 16.61
N GLU A 59 -1.34 -29.71 16.11
CA GLU A 59 -0.30 -29.09 16.93
C GLU A 59 -0.75 -27.74 17.50
N MET A 60 -1.58 -27.01 16.75
CA MET A 60 -2.07 -25.72 17.18
C MET A 60 -3.18 -25.83 18.23
N ASP A 61 -4.07 -26.82 18.10
CA ASP A 61 -5.08 -27.13 19.11
C ASP A 61 -4.46 -27.79 20.36
N ALA A 62 -3.41 -28.60 20.19
CA ALA A 62 -2.59 -29.10 21.30
C ALA A 62 -1.88 -27.95 22.05
N ALA A 63 -1.32 -26.97 21.34
CA ALA A 63 -0.68 -25.80 21.95
C ALA A 63 -1.67 -24.92 22.73
N LYS A 64 -2.88 -24.71 22.19
CA LYS A 64 -3.96 -23.99 22.89
C LYS A 64 -4.44 -24.72 24.14
N SER A 65 -4.53 -26.05 24.08
CA SER A 65 -5.01 -26.87 25.21
C SER A 65 -3.96 -27.10 26.30
N LEU A 66 -2.66 -27.12 25.96
CA LEU A 66 -1.57 -27.34 26.92
C LEU A 66 -1.09 -26.08 27.65
N GLY A 67 -1.22 -24.89 27.04
CA GLY A 67 -0.61 -23.66 27.55
C GLY A 67 -1.56 -22.52 27.93
N GLY A 68 -2.84 -22.60 27.55
CA GLY A 68 -3.78 -21.48 27.69
C GLY A 68 -3.40 -20.25 26.85
N ASP A 69 -4.26 -19.23 26.83
CA ASP A 69 -4.04 -17.99 26.07
C ASP A 69 -2.74 -17.26 26.46
N ASP A 70 -2.23 -17.46 27.68
CA ASP A 70 -1.07 -16.75 28.22
C ASP A 70 0.28 -17.19 27.62
N LEU A 71 0.48 -18.48 27.34
CA LEU A 71 1.70 -18.95 26.67
C LEU A 71 1.69 -18.65 25.17
N PHE A 72 0.50 -18.49 24.57
CA PHE A 72 0.33 -18.20 23.15
C PHE A 72 0.38 -16.69 22.85
N LYS A 73 0.08 -15.86 23.85
CA LYS A 73 0.07 -14.39 23.75
C LYS A 73 1.37 -13.78 23.20
N PRO A 74 2.59 -14.17 23.64
CA PRO A 74 3.82 -13.61 23.09
C PRO A 74 4.01 -13.90 21.60
N VAL A 75 3.61 -15.08 21.14
CA VAL A 75 3.67 -15.47 19.72
C VAL A 75 2.69 -14.64 18.89
N LEU A 76 1.46 -14.46 19.39
CA LEU A 76 0.46 -13.61 18.76
C LEU A 76 0.90 -12.14 18.72
N ASP A 77 1.45 -11.62 19.81
CA ASP A 77 1.93 -10.24 19.91
C ASP A 77 3.12 -10.00 18.94
N ALA A 78 4.03 -10.96 18.81
CA ALA A 78 5.16 -10.87 17.86
C ALA A 78 4.68 -10.92 16.40
N ALA A 79 3.76 -11.84 16.07
CA ALA A 79 3.16 -11.92 14.74
C ALA A 79 2.37 -10.66 14.40
N TYR A 80 1.55 -10.18 15.34
CA TYR A 80 0.83 -8.92 15.21
C TYR A 80 1.78 -7.73 15.01
N GLY A 81 2.85 -7.64 15.79
CA GLY A 81 3.86 -6.58 15.66
C GLY A 81 4.48 -6.53 14.26
N SER A 82 4.72 -7.69 13.64
CA SER A 82 5.17 -7.78 12.24
C SER A 82 4.11 -7.25 11.25
N LEU A 83 2.84 -7.65 11.41
CA LEU A 83 1.75 -7.15 10.57
C LEU A 83 1.51 -5.65 10.76
N ALA A 84 1.51 -5.17 12.01
CA ALA A 84 1.36 -3.76 12.36
C ALA A 84 2.48 -2.92 11.76
N THR A 85 3.73 -3.42 11.76
CA THR A 85 4.86 -2.74 11.10
C THR A 85 4.63 -2.58 9.60
N ARG A 86 4.17 -3.65 8.92
CA ARG A 86 3.83 -3.60 7.48
C ARG A 86 2.70 -2.62 7.20
N ALA A 87 1.68 -2.59 8.06
CA ALA A 87 0.57 -1.64 7.99
C ALA A 87 1.05 -0.19 8.16
N THR A 88 1.95 0.07 9.12
CA THR A 88 2.57 1.39 9.31
C THR A 88 3.29 1.84 8.04
N PHE A 89 4.11 0.97 7.43
CA PHE A 89 4.79 1.28 6.17
C PHE A 89 3.80 1.58 5.04
N ALA A 90 2.74 0.78 4.90
CA ALA A 90 1.70 1.03 3.90
C ALA A 90 1.03 2.39 4.10
N LEU A 91 0.73 2.77 5.35
CA LEU A 91 0.13 4.06 5.68
C LEU A 91 1.08 5.23 5.40
N VAL A 92 2.35 5.13 5.82
CA VAL A 92 3.37 6.16 5.55
C VAL A 92 3.55 6.36 4.05
N LEU A 93 3.66 5.27 3.28
CA LEU A 93 3.80 5.35 1.83
C LEU A 93 2.54 5.92 1.17
N ALA A 94 1.34 5.62 1.67
CA ALA A 94 0.11 6.24 1.20
C ALA A 94 0.15 7.77 1.38
N VAL A 95 0.62 8.26 2.54
CA VAL A 95 0.79 9.70 2.77
C VAL A 95 1.81 10.32 1.79
N VAL A 96 2.95 9.67 1.60
CA VAL A 96 3.99 10.16 0.67
C VAL A 96 3.47 10.19 -0.78
N LEU A 97 2.77 9.14 -1.22
CA LEU A 97 2.15 9.07 -2.55
C LEU A 97 1.07 10.14 -2.72
N LEU A 98 0.25 10.38 -1.70
CA LEU A 98 -0.77 11.43 -1.71
C LEU A 98 -0.15 12.80 -1.88
N LEU A 99 0.84 13.14 -1.05
CA LEU A 99 1.54 14.43 -1.12
C LEU A 99 2.23 14.59 -2.48
N GLY A 100 2.98 13.57 -2.93
CA GLY A 100 3.63 13.58 -4.23
C GLY A 100 2.64 13.75 -5.38
N GLY A 101 1.52 13.03 -5.36
CA GLY A 101 0.47 13.12 -6.37
C GLY A 101 -0.19 14.50 -6.42
N VAL A 102 -0.50 15.08 -5.26
CA VAL A 102 -1.06 16.44 -5.14
C VAL A 102 -0.06 17.49 -5.65
N PHE A 103 1.21 17.42 -5.26
CA PHE A 103 2.23 18.35 -5.75
C PHE A 103 2.51 18.17 -7.26
N ALA A 104 2.36 16.96 -7.78
CA ALA A 104 2.54 16.67 -9.19
C ALA A 104 1.43 17.25 -10.09
N LEU A 105 0.28 17.67 -9.52
CA LEU A 105 -0.77 18.44 -10.23
C LEU A 105 -0.24 19.73 -10.84
N ASN A 106 0.77 20.33 -10.18
CA ASN A 106 1.46 21.53 -10.63
C ASN A 106 2.57 21.25 -11.65
N ALA A 107 2.67 20.01 -12.12
CA ALA A 107 3.69 19.53 -13.04
C ALA A 107 5.13 19.64 -12.53
N ALA A 108 5.31 19.71 -11.22
CA ALA A 108 6.62 19.73 -10.59
C ALA A 108 7.35 18.41 -10.86
N ARG A 109 8.58 18.48 -11.42
CA ARG A 109 9.38 17.29 -11.75
C ARG A 109 9.79 16.53 -10.49
N TRP A 110 10.15 17.23 -9.42
CA TRP A 110 10.52 16.62 -8.14
C TRP A 110 9.38 15.79 -7.55
N ALA A 111 8.13 16.24 -7.67
CA ALA A 111 6.97 15.52 -7.15
C ALA A 111 6.71 14.22 -7.91
N ARG A 112 6.90 14.20 -9.24
CA ARG A 112 6.81 12.96 -10.03
C ARG A 112 7.90 11.96 -9.70
N ILE A 113 9.12 12.45 -9.44
CA ILE A 113 10.23 11.62 -8.96
C ILE A 113 9.88 11.01 -7.60
N LEU A 114 9.35 11.82 -6.67
CA LEU A 114 8.91 11.34 -5.36
C LEU A 114 7.85 10.24 -5.48
N VAL A 115 6.80 10.44 -6.29
CA VAL A 115 5.77 9.41 -6.53
C VAL A 115 6.37 8.13 -7.12
N THR A 116 7.36 8.26 -8.02
CA THR A 116 8.02 7.12 -8.64
C THR A 116 8.84 6.33 -7.63
N VAL A 117 9.69 7.00 -6.85
CA VAL A 117 10.54 6.35 -5.85
C VAL A 117 9.68 5.70 -4.76
N ALA A 118 8.74 6.46 -4.18
CA ALA A 118 7.80 5.92 -3.19
C ALA A 118 6.96 4.78 -3.77
N GLY A 119 6.54 4.89 -5.04
CA GLY A 119 5.76 3.88 -5.73
C GLY A 119 6.53 2.58 -5.92
N VAL A 120 7.81 2.63 -6.28
CA VAL A 120 8.67 1.44 -6.40
C VAL A 120 8.82 0.76 -5.04
N VAL A 121 9.07 1.53 -3.97
CA VAL A 121 9.16 0.98 -2.61
C VAL A 121 7.83 0.36 -2.18
N ALA A 122 6.71 1.02 -2.44
CA ALA A 122 5.37 0.49 -2.14
C ALA A 122 5.09 -0.82 -2.89
N ILE A 123 5.40 -0.89 -4.18
CA ILE A 123 5.24 -2.12 -4.98
C ILE A 123 6.10 -3.25 -4.39
N GLY A 124 7.37 -2.99 -4.07
CA GLY A 124 8.25 -4.00 -3.49
C GLY A 124 7.72 -4.57 -2.16
N LEU A 125 7.26 -3.69 -1.26
CA LEU A 125 6.68 -4.12 0.02
C LEU A 125 5.37 -4.86 -0.15
N GLN A 126 4.49 -4.42 -1.06
CA GLN A 126 3.20 -5.08 -1.28
C GLN A 126 3.34 -6.42 -2.01
N LEU A 127 4.33 -6.60 -2.87
CA LEU A 127 4.65 -7.91 -3.45
C LEU A 127 5.01 -8.91 -2.35
N ARG A 128 5.75 -8.47 -1.31
CA ARG A 128 6.02 -9.32 -0.15
C ARG A 128 4.73 -9.65 0.58
N VAL A 129 3.83 -8.69 0.83
CA VAL A 129 2.54 -8.94 1.49
C VAL A 129 1.69 -9.96 0.73
N VAL A 130 1.59 -9.82 -0.60
CA VAL A 130 0.75 -10.71 -1.43
C VAL A 130 1.30 -12.15 -1.48
N THR A 131 2.63 -12.31 -1.43
CA THR A 131 3.28 -13.64 -1.49
C THR A 131 3.44 -14.32 -0.14
N ASP A 132 3.33 -13.57 0.97
CA ASP A 132 3.53 -14.06 2.34
C ASP A 132 2.22 -14.52 3.03
N LEU A 133 2.28 -14.63 4.35
CA LEU A 133 1.12 -14.77 5.24
C LEU A 133 0.29 -13.47 5.24
N ALA A 134 -0.86 -13.51 4.59
CA ALA A 134 -1.79 -12.39 4.49
C ALA A 134 -3.22 -12.92 4.31
N THR A 135 -4.19 -12.22 4.88
CA THR A 135 -5.62 -12.53 4.70
C THR A 135 -6.04 -12.23 3.26
N SER A 136 -7.14 -12.83 2.79
CA SER A 136 -7.67 -12.55 1.46
C SER A 136 -7.88 -11.04 1.19
N PRO A 137 -8.44 -10.24 2.13
CA PRO A 137 -8.52 -8.78 1.96
C PRO A 137 -7.15 -8.09 1.85
N MET A 138 -6.16 -8.49 2.64
CA MET A 138 -4.80 -7.91 2.57
C MET A 138 -4.14 -8.18 1.21
N LYS A 139 -4.32 -9.39 0.66
CA LYS A 139 -3.83 -9.72 -0.68
C LYS A 139 -4.53 -8.87 -1.75
N LEU A 140 -5.84 -8.71 -1.65
CA LEU A 140 -6.63 -7.89 -2.58
C LEU A 140 -6.15 -6.43 -2.57
N PHE A 141 -6.02 -5.82 -1.39
CA PHE A 141 -5.53 -4.45 -1.28
C PHE A 141 -4.07 -4.32 -1.74
N GLY A 142 -3.21 -5.29 -1.42
CA GLY A 142 -1.84 -5.33 -1.92
C GLY A 142 -1.77 -5.33 -3.45
N LEU A 143 -2.57 -6.17 -4.11
CA LEU A 143 -2.67 -6.20 -5.57
C LEU A 143 -3.22 -4.88 -6.14
N LEU A 144 -4.21 -4.27 -5.49
CA LEU A 144 -4.76 -2.99 -5.91
C LEU A 144 -3.69 -1.88 -5.83
N ILE A 145 -2.91 -1.84 -4.75
CA ILE A 145 -1.79 -0.90 -4.57
C ILE A 145 -0.77 -1.12 -5.69
N ILE A 146 -0.36 -2.35 -5.96
CA ILE A 146 0.63 -2.66 -7.00
C ILE A 146 0.15 -2.15 -8.37
N ALA A 147 -1.05 -2.57 -8.79
CA ALA A 147 -1.58 -2.25 -10.11
C ALA A 147 -1.81 -0.74 -10.28
N SER A 148 -2.47 -0.09 -9.31
CA SER A 148 -2.78 1.33 -9.39
C SER A 148 -1.54 2.22 -9.30
N THR A 149 -0.54 1.84 -8.49
CA THR A 149 0.74 2.55 -8.40
C THR A 149 1.53 2.44 -9.70
N LEU A 150 1.59 1.25 -10.31
CA LEU A 150 2.25 1.06 -11.61
C LEU A 150 1.61 1.96 -12.68
N ILE A 151 0.28 1.96 -12.76
CA ILE A 151 -0.49 2.82 -13.67
C ILE A 151 -0.18 4.30 -13.40
N ALA A 152 -0.21 4.72 -12.14
CA ALA A 152 0.08 6.11 -11.75
C ALA A 152 1.49 6.53 -12.21
N VAL A 153 2.51 5.70 -11.96
CA VAL A 153 3.89 5.97 -12.37
C VAL A 153 3.97 6.15 -13.88
N VAL A 154 3.44 5.22 -14.67
CA VAL A 154 3.46 5.33 -16.14
C VAL A 154 2.76 6.61 -16.60
N LEU A 155 1.57 6.91 -16.06
CA LEU A 155 0.79 8.08 -16.43
C LEU A 155 1.52 9.38 -16.08
N TRP A 156 2.22 9.46 -14.94
CA TRP A 156 2.98 10.65 -14.55
C TRP A 156 4.09 11.00 -15.54
N TRP A 157 4.68 10.02 -16.21
CA TRP A 157 5.79 10.17 -17.15
C TRP A 157 5.37 10.32 -18.61
N LEU A 158 4.08 10.32 -18.93
CA LEU A 158 3.63 10.52 -20.31
C LEU A 158 4.04 11.89 -20.90
N PRO A 159 4.37 11.97 -22.20
CA PRO A 159 4.85 13.21 -22.84
C PRO A 159 3.88 14.40 -22.72
N ALA A 160 2.57 14.15 -22.65
CA ALA A 160 1.54 15.17 -22.42
C ALA A 160 1.78 15.94 -21.11
N ASN A 161 2.17 15.24 -20.04
CA ASN A 161 2.45 15.85 -18.75
C ASN A 161 3.75 16.69 -18.78
N GLY A 162 4.73 16.28 -19.60
CA GLY A 162 5.96 17.06 -19.85
C GLY A 162 5.68 18.35 -20.61
N ARG A 163 4.84 18.30 -21.65
CA ARG A 163 4.40 19.49 -22.40
C ARG A 163 3.63 20.48 -21.52
N TYR A 164 2.73 19.97 -20.67
CA TYR A 164 2.01 20.78 -19.68
C TYR A 164 2.97 21.49 -18.71
N ALA A 165 4.01 20.79 -18.23
CA ALA A 165 5.02 21.39 -17.35
C ALA A 165 5.76 22.56 -18.01
N LYS A 166 6.14 22.41 -19.29
CA LYS A 166 6.82 23.45 -20.06
C LYS A 166 5.89 24.65 -20.29
N ALA A 167 4.65 24.41 -20.72
CA ALA A 167 3.66 25.45 -20.96
C ALA A 167 3.37 26.26 -19.68
N ARG A 168 3.24 25.58 -18.53
CA ARG A 168 3.06 26.23 -17.22
C ARG A 168 4.23 27.15 -16.85
N LYS A 169 5.46 26.68 -17.03
CA LYS A 169 6.66 27.50 -16.74
C LYS A 169 6.72 28.74 -17.63
N ALA A 170 6.36 28.63 -18.91
CA ALA A 170 6.36 29.74 -19.85
C ALA A 170 5.32 30.84 -19.51
N VAL A 171 4.28 30.53 -18.75
CA VAL A 171 3.26 31.50 -18.30
C VAL A 171 3.61 32.10 -16.92
N GLN A 172 4.51 31.46 -16.17
CA GLN A 172 4.97 31.92 -14.85
C GLN A 172 6.26 32.75 -14.90
N ALA A 173 6.99 32.70 -16.02
CA ALA A 173 8.16 33.52 -16.31
C ALA A 173 7.72 34.85 -16.93
#